data_AF-A0A953YCC9-F1
#
_entry.id   AF-A0A953YCC9-F1
#
_cell.length_a   1.000
_cell.length_b   1.000
_cell.length_c   1.000
_cell.angle_alpha   90.00
_cell.angle_beta   90.00
_cell.angle_gamma   90.00
#
_symmetry.space_group_name_H-M   'P 1'
#
loop_
_entity.id
_entity.type
_entity.pdbx_description
1 polymer ?
#
loop_
_entity_poly.entity_id
_entity_poly.type
_entity_poly.pdbx_seq_one_letter_code
_entity_poly.pdbx_strand_id
1 'polypeptide(L)'
;MNPVYRRRRRRNTAAVVFSLGATLLGLTVLALVLGVLLWNGFGGLSVAVFTEMTPPPGSDGGLLNPIVGSLMLTLVAILIGTPIGILAGTYMAEYGRNDTLTSVIRFINDILLSAPSIVIGLFVYEIMVYPMGHFSGWAGAVALA
;
A
#
# COMPACT_ATOMS: atom_id res chain seq x y z
N MET A 1 2.58 -44.82 22.43
CA MET A 1 2.75 -43.50 21.76
C MET A 1 3.82 -42.70 22.48
N ASN A 2 4.85 -42.26 21.77
CA ASN A 2 6.01 -41.56 22.35
C ASN A 2 5.57 -40.26 23.09
N PRO A 3 6.02 -40.00 24.34
CA PRO A 3 5.66 -38.79 25.10
C PRO A 3 6.03 -37.48 24.38
N VAL A 4 7.11 -37.48 23.58
CA VAL A 4 7.53 -36.35 22.75
C VAL A 4 6.48 -36.05 21.67
N TYR A 5 5.91 -37.09 21.06
CA TYR A 5 4.87 -36.97 20.04
C TYR A 5 3.58 -36.38 20.62
N ARG A 6 3.16 -36.81 21.82
CA ARG A 6 1.96 -36.28 22.49
C ARG A 6 2.10 -34.80 22.86
N ARG A 7 3.29 -34.37 23.33
CA ARG A 7 3.58 -32.96 23.63
C ARG A 7 3.56 -32.09 22.36
N ARG A 8 4.18 -32.57 21.28
CA ARG A 8 4.17 -31.89 19.96
C ARG A 8 2.75 -31.77 19.39
N ARG A 9 1.93 -32.82 19.47
CA ARG A 9 0.53 -32.81 18.99
C ARG A 9 -0.34 -31.81 19.75
N ARG A 10 -0.19 -31.71 21.08
CA ARG A 10 -0.91 -30.72 21.89
C ARG A 10 -0.52 -29.29 21.52
N ARG A 11 0.78 -29.00 21.39
CA ARG A 11 1.26 -27.66 20.99
C ARG A 11 0.79 -27.30 19.58
N ASN A 12 0.83 -28.24 18.64
CA ASN A 12 0.34 -28.04 17.29
C ASN A 12 -1.16 -27.74 17.27
N THR A 13 -1.96 -28.51 18.01
CA THR A 13 -3.41 -28.31 18.09
C THR A 13 -3.73 -26.95 18.72
N ALA A 14 -3.04 -26.57 19.79
CA ALA A 14 -3.21 -25.25 20.40
C ALA A 14 -2.85 -24.12 19.42
N ALA A 15 -1.72 -24.22 18.73
CA ALA A 15 -1.30 -23.21 17.73
C ALA A 15 -2.30 -23.08 16.58
N VAL A 16 -2.84 -24.20 16.08
CA VAL A 16 -3.87 -24.20 15.03
C VAL A 16 -5.18 -23.58 15.53
N VAL A 17 -5.62 -23.91 16.75
CA VAL A 17 -6.84 -23.34 17.33
C VAL A 17 -6.69 -21.83 17.55
N PHE A 18 -5.55 -21.37 18.07
CA PHE A 18 -5.29 -19.93 18.27
C PHE A 18 -5.20 -19.17 16.94
N SER A 19 -4.53 -19.72 15.93
CA SER A 19 -4.43 -19.07 14.61
C SER A 19 -5.78 -19.03 13.90
N LEU A 20 -6.58 -20.10 13.95
CA LEU A 20 -7.95 -20.11 13.45
C LEU A 20 -8.84 -19.10 14.20
N GLY A 21 -8.74 -19.07 15.53
CA GLY A 21 -9.48 -18.11 16.36
C GLY A 21 -9.12 -16.66 16.02
N ALA A 22 -7.83 -16.34 15.90
CA ALA A 22 -7.37 -15.02 15.49
C ALA A 22 -7.83 -14.64 14.08
N THR A 23 -7.81 -15.59 13.14
CA THR A 23 -8.30 -15.38 11.77
C THR A 23 -9.80 -15.11 11.76
N LEU A 24 -10.59 -15.91 12.48
CA LEU A 24 -12.04 -15.71 12.59
C LEU A 24 -12.39 -14.38 13.24
N LEU A 25 -11.66 -13.97 14.28
CA LEU A 25 -11.83 -12.65 14.89
C LEU A 25 -11.54 -11.55 13.87
N GLY A 26 -10.42 -11.63 13.15
CA GLY A 26 -10.06 -10.67 12.11
C GLY A 26 -11.11 -10.58 11.00
N LEU A 27 -11.59 -11.73 10.50
CA LEU A 27 -12.65 -11.79 9.49
C LEU A 27 -13.98 -11.25 10.02
N THR A 28 -14.30 -11.46 11.30
CA THR A 28 -15.50 -10.91 11.92
C THR A 28 -15.42 -9.39 11.99
N VAL A 29 -14.29 -8.83 12.44
CA VAL A 29 -14.07 -7.38 12.47
C VAL A 29 -14.12 -6.79 11.06
N LEU A 30 -13.49 -7.45 10.08
CA LEU A 30 -13.55 -7.03 8.68
C LEU A 30 -14.99 -7.02 8.17
N ALA A 31 -15.76 -8.08 8.41
CA ALA A 31 -17.16 -8.17 8.01
C ALA A 31 -18.02 -7.09 8.69
N LEU A 32 -17.75 -6.75 9.96
CA LEU A 32 -18.42 -5.66 10.66
C LEU A 32 -18.09 -4.29 10.03
N VAL A 33 -16.80 -4.01 9.78
CA VAL A 33 -16.38 -2.73 9.16
C VAL A 33 -16.98 -2.60 7.76
N LEU A 34 -16.93 -3.65 6.94
CA LEU A 34 -17.54 -3.66 5.61
C LEU A 34 -19.06 -3.52 5.69
N GLY A 35 -19.72 -4.21 6.61
CA GLY A 35 -21.18 -4.11 6.81
C GLY A 35 -21.62 -2.69 7.19
N VAL A 36 -20.93 -2.06 8.15
CA VAL A 36 -21.17 -0.66 8.56
C VAL A 36 -20.87 0.31 7.42
N LEU A 37 -19.78 0.08 6.68
CA LEU A 37 -19.40 0.89 5.52
C LEU A 37 -20.47 0.83 4.45
N LEU A 38 -20.97 -0.35 4.10
CA LEU A 38 -22.02 -0.49 3.09
C LEU A 38 -23.32 0.14 3.57
N TRP A 39 -23.75 -0.16 4.80
CA TRP A 39 -24.99 0.36 5.35
C TRP A 39 -25.03 1.90 5.38
N ASN A 40 -23.97 2.54 5.89
CA ASN A 40 -23.88 3.99 5.95
C ASN A 40 -23.46 4.62 4.61
N GLY A 41 -22.69 3.91 3.79
CA GLY A 41 -22.16 4.40 2.52
C GLY A 41 -23.19 4.44 1.40
N PHE A 42 -24.08 3.44 1.31
CA PHE A 42 -25.14 3.45 0.29
C PHE A 42 -26.10 4.63 0.44
N GLY A 43 -26.43 5.02 1.67
CA GLY A 43 -27.28 6.19 1.94
C GLY A 43 -26.62 7.52 1.55
N GLY A 44 -25.28 7.58 1.52
CA GLY A 44 -24.52 8.76 1.12
C GLY A 44 -24.13 8.79 -0.36
N LEU A 45 -24.38 7.73 -1.12
CA LEU A 45 -23.96 7.65 -2.52
C LEU A 45 -24.89 8.48 -3.41
N SER A 46 -24.37 9.58 -3.93
CA SER A 46 -25.07 10.43 -4.88
C SER A 46 -24.12 10.89 -5.99
N VAL A 47 -24.67 11.44 -7.08
CA VAL A 47 -23.84 11.99 -8.16
C VAL A 47 -22.92 13.11 -7.63
N ALA A 48 -23.39 13.89 -6.66
CA ALA A 48 -22.62 14.95 -6.01
C ALA A 48 -21.31 14.45 -5.38
N VAL A 49 -21.28 13.21 -4.86
CA VAL A 49 -20.06 12.59 -4.31
C VAL A 49 -18.95 12.51 -5.35
N PHE A 50 -19.28 12.33 -6.64
CA PHE A 50 -18.30 12.21 -7.70
C PHE A 50 -18.02 13.52 -8.43
N THR A 51 -18.95 14.48 -8.41
CA THR A 51 -18.85 15.71 -9.19
C THR A 51 -18.46 16.94 -8.37
N GLU A 52 -18.62 16.91 -7.05
CA GLU A 52 -18.35 18.06 -6.19
C GLU A 52 -17.00 17.98 -5.48
N MET A 53 -16.42 19.15 -5.20
CA MET A 53 -15.18 19.28 -4.45
C MET A 53 -15.43 19.10 -2.96
N THR A 54 -14.73 18.17 -2.32
CA THR A 54 -13.72 18.42 -1.29
C THR A 54 -13.85 19.63 -0.34
N PRO A 55 -14.97 19.95 0.35
CA PRO A 55 -15.01 21.19 1.11
C PRO A 55 -14.37 20.98 2.50
N PRO A 56 -14.21 22.05 3.31
CA PRO A 56 -13.69 21.93 4.67
C PRO A 56 -14.53 20.98 5.56
N PRO A 57 -13.98 20.48 6.67
CA PRO A 57 -14.73 19.61 7.58
C PRO A 57 -16.02 20.27 8.07
N GLY A 58 -17.14 19.54 8.02
CA GLY A 58 -18.45 20.01 8.49
C GLY A 58 -19.34 20.67 7.44
N SER A 59 -18.90 20.72 6.17
CA SER A 59 -19.73 21.15 5.04
C SER A 59 -20.05 20.02 4.07
N ASP A 60 -21.22 20.10 3.43
CA ASP A 60 -21.66 19.16 2.40
C ASP A 60 -20.87 19.37 1.11
N GLY A 61 -20.42 18.27 0.50
CA GLY A 61 -19.73 18.26 -0.78
C GLY A 61 -19.27 16.86 -1.16
N GLY A 62 -18.47 16.77 -2.23
CA GLY A 62 -18.07 15.50 -2.84
C GLY A 62 -16.62 15.11 -2.59
N LEU A 63 -16.16 14.14 -3.38
CA LEU A 63 -14.84 13.52 -3.35
C LEU A 63 -14.08 13.75 -4.67
N LEU A 64 -14.48 14.73 -5.50
CA LEU A 64 -13.86 14.96 -6.81
C LEU A 64 -12.34 15.22 -6.68
N ASN A 65 -11.93 16.10 -5.77
CA ASN A 65 -10.51 16.46 -5.58
C ASN A 65 -9.62 15.26 -5.20
N PRO A 66 -9.95 14.44 -4.18
CA PRO A 66 -9.14 13.27 -3.86
C PRO A 66 -9.17 12.20 -4.96
N ILE A 67 -10.29 12.02 -5.69
CA ILE A 67 -10.36 11.09 -6.82
C ILE A 67 -9.43 11.53 -7.95
N VAL A 68 -9.60 12.76 -8.42
CA VAL A 68 -8.79 13.32 -9.52
C VAL A 68 -7.32 13.42 -9.11
N GLY A 69 -7.05 13.87 -7.89
CA GLY A 69 -5.69 13.92 -7.33
C GLY A 69 -5.03 12.55 -7.32
N SER A 70 -5.72 11.51 -6.82
CA SER A 70 -5.18 10.14 -6.80
C SER A 70 -4.90 9.61 -8.20
N LEU A 71 -5.79 9.87 -9.16
CA LEU A 71 -5.59 9.48 -10.56
C LEU A 71 -4.38 10.18 -11.18
N MET A 72 -4.24 11.50 -10.97
CA MET A 72 -3.08 12.26 -11.47
C MET A 72 -1.77 11.73 -10.88
N LEU A 73 -1.71 11.52 -9.56
CA LEU A 73 -0.53 10.98 -8.87
C LEU A 73 -0.16 9.60 -9.39
N THR A 74 -1.14 8.70 -9.49
CA THR A 74 -0.94 7.33 -9.96
C THR A 74 -0.50 7.31 -11.42
N LEU A 75 -1.09 8.13 -12.28
CA LEU A 75 -0.73 8.21 -13.70
C LEU A 75 0.72 8.65 -13.87
N VAL A 76 1.15 9.70 -13.17
CA VAL A 76 2.53 10.19 -13.22
C VAL A 76 3.48 9.14 -12.68
N ALA A 77 3.14 8.49 -11.57
CA ALA A 77 3.95 7.41 -11.01
C ALA A 77 4.12 6.24 -11.99
N ILE A 78 3.04 5.81 -12.65
CA ILE A 78 3.09 4.75 -13.67
C ILE A 78 3.96 5.17 -14.85
N LEU A 79 3.78 6.39 -15.37
CA LEU A 79 4.52 6.90 -16.54
C LEU A 79 6.03 6.98 -16.31
N ILE A 80 6.47 7.17 -15.06
CA ILE A 80 7.88 7.28 -14.70
C ILE A 80 8.41 5.92 -14.22
N GLY A 81 7.78 5.34 -13.20
CA GLY A 81 8.25 4.12 -12.54
C GLY A 81 8.15 2.87 -13.42
N THR A 82 7.07 2.73 -14.20
CA THR A 82 6.86 1.51 -15.00
C THR A 82 7.90 1.33 -16.10
N PRO A 83 8.20 2.34 -16.95
CA PRO A 83 9.26 2.19 -17.95
C PRO A 83 10.63 1.89 -17.33
N ILE A 84 11.00 2.57 -16.24
CA ILE A 84 12.29 2.35 -15.56
C ILE A 84 12.34 0.92 -14.99
N GLY A 85 11.28 0.48 -14.32
CA GLY A 85 11.17 -0.86 -13.75
C GLY A 85 11.22 -1.95 -14.81
N ILE A 86 10.54 -1.76 -15.95
CA ILE A 86 10.60 -2.71 -17.08
C ILE A 86 12.01 -2.77 -17.64
N LEU A 87 12.66 -1.62 -17.92
CA LEU A 87 14.01 -1.58 -18.48
C LEU A 87 15.03 -2.24 -17.55
N ALA A 88 14.99 -1.93 -16.26
CA ALA A 88 15.86 -2.55 -15.25
C ALA A 88 15.59 -4.05 -15.15
N GLY A 89 14.32 -4.47 -15.15
CA GLY A 89 13.90 -5.87 -15.14
C GLY A 89 14.42 -6.64 -16.36
N THR A 90 14.24 -6.08 -17.56
CA THR A 90 14.74 -6.68 -18.81
C THR A 90 16.26 -6.76 -18.84
N TYR A 91 16.96 -5.72 -18.38
CA TYR A 91 18.42 -5.72 -18.29
C TYR A 91 18.93 -6.85 -17.40
N MET A 92 18.34 -6.98 -16.20
CA MET A 92 18.73 -8.05 -15.27
C MET A 92 18.41 -9.46 -15.79
N ALA A 93 17.33 -9.61 -16.56
CA ALA A 93 16.91 -10.89 -17.10
C ALA A 93 17.80 -11.36 -18.26
N GLU A 94 18.23 -10.43 -19.13
CA GLU A 94 18.91 -10.76 -20.38
C GLU A 94 20.43 -10.58 -20.31
N TYR A 95 20.91 -9.54 -19.63
CA TYR A 95 22.34 -9.16 -19.59
C TYR A 95 22.97 -9.34 -18.19
N GLY A 96 22.17 -9.37 -17.13
CA GLY A 96 22.61 -9.26 -15.73
C GLY A 96 23.30 -10.47 -15.10
N ARG A 97 23.75 -11.46 -15.89
CA ARG A 97 24.14 -12.78 -15.38
C ARG A 97 25.37 -12.75 -14.45
N ASN A 98 26.23 -11.72 -14.51
CA ASN A 98 27.39 -11.50 -13.62
C ASN A 98 27.77 -10.01 -13.45
N ASP A 99 26.79 -9.10 -13.56
CA ASP A 99 27.07 -7.66 -13.51
C ASP A 99 26.85 -7.09 -12.10
N THR A 100 27.79 -6.25 -11.63
CA THR A 100 27.69 -5.56 -10.34
C THR A 100 26.47 -4.65 -10.29
N LEU A 101 26.07 -4.06 -11.42
CA LEU A 101 24.87 -3.25 -11.54
C LEU A 101 23.60 -4.07 -11.21
N THR A 102 23.53 -5.32 -11.69
CA THR A 102 22.39 -6.21 -11.39
C THR A 102 22.32 -6.55 -9.91
N SER A 103 23.47 -6.75 -9.24
CA SER A 103 23.51 -6.98 -7.80
C SER A 103 23.01 -5.77 -7.00
N VAL A 104 23.40 -4.55 -7.42
CA VAL A 104 22.95 -3.30 -6.77
C VAL A 104 21.45 -3.10 -6.97
N ILE A 105 20.94 -3.25 -8.19
CA ILE A 105 19.51 -3.09 -8.48
C ILE A 105 18.68 -4.09 -7.66
N ARG A 106 19.10 -5.36 -7.58
CA ARG A 106 18.42 -6.38 -6.76
C ARG A 106 18.44 -6.02 -5.27
N PHE A 107 19.58 -5.59 -4.75
CA PHE A 107 19.69 -5.19 -3.34
C PHE A 107 18.76 -4.02 -3.00
N ILE A 108 18.72 -2.99 -3.85
CA ILE A 108 17.80 -1.86 -3.67
C ILE A 108 16.35 -2.35 -3.72
N ASN A 109 16.00 -3.19 -4.70
CA ASN A 109 14.66 -3.73 -4.82
C ASN A 109 14.25 -4.56 -3.59
N ASP A 110 15.14 -5.39 -3.05
CA ASP A 110 14.87 -6.17 -1.83
C ASP A 110 14.64 -5.28 -0.61
N ILE A 111 15.39 -4.16 -0.50
CA ILE A 111 15.14 -3.12 0.50
C ILE A 111 13.77 -2.50 0.28
N LEU A 112 13.43 -2.08 -0.94
CA LEU A 112 12.15 -1.43 -1.24
C LEU A 112 10.95 -2.33 -0.94
N LEU A 113 11.06 -3.63 -1.25
CA LEU A 113 10.01 -4.62 -0.96
C LEU A 113 9.85 -4.91 0.54
N SER A 114 10.91 -4.73 1.33
CA SER A 114 10.91 -4.97 2.78
C SER A 114 10.68 -3.70 3.60
N ALA A 115 10.93 -2.53 3.00
CA ALA A 115 10.84 -1.25 3.66
C ALA A 115 9.38 -0.93 3.98
N PRO A 116 9.07 -0.50 5.21
CA PRO A 116 7.75 0.01 5.54
C PRO A 116 7.43 1.21 4.64
N SER A 117 6.26 1.24 4.01
CA SER A 117 5.84 2.32 3.10
C SER A 117 5.87 3.71 3.76
N ILE A 118 5.68 3.78 5.08
CA ILE A 118 5.80 5.02 5.85
C ILE A 118 7.22 5.61 5.81
N VAL A 119 8.25 4.77 5.77
CA VAL A 119 9.65 5.22 5.72
C VAL A 119 9.94 5.86 4.37
N ILE A 120 9.45 5.26 3.28
CA ILE A 120 9.59 5.81 1.93
C ILE A 120 8.86 7.17 1.83
N GLY A 121 7.62 7.23 2.35
CA GLY A 121 6.85 8.47 2.37
C GLY A 121 7.53 9.59 3.15
N LEU A 122 8.08 9.29 4.34
CA LEU A 122 8.82 10.26 5.15
C LEU A 122 10.13 10.69 4.47
N PHE A 123 10.85 9.76 3.83
CA PHE A 123 12.06 10.11 3.10
C PHE A 123 11.78 11.12 1.99
N VAL A 124 10.76 10.88 1.16
CA VAL A 124 10.36 11.80 0.09
C VAL A 124 9.85 13.12 0.64
N TYR A 125 9.11 13.09 1.76
CA TYR A 125 8.68 14.30 2.47
C TYR A 125 9.87 15.18 2.85
N GLU A 126 10.92 14.62 3.47
CA GLU A 126 12.09 15.38 3.93
C GLU A 126 12.89 15.99 2.77
N ILE A 127 13.01 15.29 1.64
CA ILE A 127 13.82 15.78 0.50
C ILE A 127 13.03 16.66 -0.48
N MET A 128 11.70 16.56 -0.53
CA MET A 128 10.86 17.34 -1.46
C MET A 128 9.91 18.29 -0.76
N VAL A 129 9.07 17.80 0.16
CA VAL A 129 7.98 18.61 0.74
C VAL A 129 8.53 19.62 1.74
N TYR A 130 9.44 19.21 2.62
CA TYR A 130 10.00 20.07 3.66
C TYR A 130 10.73 21.30 3.08
N PRO A 131 11.59 21.18 2.04
CA PRO A 131 12.24 22.33 1.41
C PRO A 131 11.27 23.24 0.63
N MET A 132 10.17 22.69 0.10
CA MET A 132 9.17 23.46 -0.65
C MET A 132 8.29 24.33 0.27
N GLY A 133 8.16 23.98 1.55
CA GLY A 133 7.34 24.71 2.51
C GLY A 133 5.82 24.58 2.29
N HIS A 134 5.39 23.77 1.32
CA HIS A 134 3.99 23.46 1.05
C HIS A 134 3.85 22.03 0.50
N PHE A 135 2.65 21.46 0.62
CA PHE A 135 2.36 20.15 0.02
C PHE A 135 2.42 20.22 -1.51
N SER A 136 2.97 19.17 -2.12
CA SER A 136 3.19 19.11 -3.56
C SER A 136 2.72 17.78 -4.13
N GLY A 137 1.87 17.84 -5.16
CA GLY A 137 1.45 16.64 -5.90
C GLY A 137 2.63 15.92 -6.56
N TRP A 138 3.66 16.65 -7.00
CA TRP A 138 4.86 16.03 -7.56
C TRP A 138 5.61 15.18 -6.53
N ALA A 139 5.69 15.64 -5.29
CA ALA A 139 6.29 14.85 -4.21
C ALA A 139 5.47 13.57 -3.94
N GLY A 140 4.14 13.66 -3.98
CA GLY A 140 3.27 12.48 -3.89
C GLY A 140 3.49 11.49 -5.03
N ALA A 141 3.66 11.96 -6.26
CA ALA A 141 3.91 11.11 -7.41
C ALA A 141 5.29 10.42 -7.33
N VAL A 142 6.32 11.13 -6.86
CA VAL A 142 7.66 10.57 -6.64
C VAL A 142 7.66 9.55 -5.48
N ALA A 143 6.86 9.78 -4.44
CA ALA A 143 6.72 8.80 -3.35
C ALA A 143 6.01 7.50 -3.77
N LEU A 144 5.23 7.54 -4.85
CA LEU A 144 4.51 6.38 -5.39
C LEU A 144 5.26 5.64 -6.50
N ALA A 145 6.16 6.33 -7.21
CA ALA A 145 6.91 5.80 -8.36
C ALA A 145 8.09 4.92 -7.94
#